data_AF-A0A2N9NG44-F1
#
_entry.id   AF-A0A2N9NG44-F1
#
_cell.length_a   1.000
_cell.length_b   1.000
_cell.length_c   1.000
_cell.angle_alpha   90.00
_cell.angle_beta   90.00
_cell.angle_gamma   90.00
#
_symmetry.space_group_name_H-M   'P 1'
#
loop_
_entity.id
_entity.type
_entity.pdbx_description
1 polymer ?
#
loop_
_entity_poly.entity_id
_entity_poly.type
_entity_poly.pdbx_seq_one_letter_code
_entity_poly.pdbx_strand_id
1 'polypeptide(L)'
;MKSVFGFLRRFWKAGSFSPEAFVVRAAIITLLFGASELLGLREYTTFLSGTSANLSMSWHAAAILGLIHLLLYVGFILLVPVFLITASLLAGWHHWVARRASAKCPATP
;
A
#
# COMPACT_ATOMS: atom_id res chain seq x y z
N MET A 1 -17.36 -9.68 -10.12
CA MET A 1 -15.97 -10.15 -9.90
C MET A 1 -14.96 -9.75 -10.99
N LYS A 2 -15.34 -9.53 -12.27
CA LYS A 2 -14.39 -9.13 -13.34
C LYS A 2 -13.76 -7.73 -13.16
N SER A 3 -14.47 -6.81 -12.49
CA SER A 3 -14.00 -5.42 -12.30
C SER A 3 -12.77 -5.31 -11.37
N VAL A 4 -12.74 -6.09 -10.28
CA VAL A 4 -11.60 -6.14 -9.35
C VAL A 4 -10.34 -6.64 -10.06
N PHE A 5 -10.48 -7.65 -10.91
CA PHE A 5 -9.38 -8.24 -11.67
C PHE A 5 -8.79 -7.27 -12.72
N GLY A 6 -9.65 -6.44 -13.33
CA GLY A 6 -9.23 -5.38 -14.24
C GLY A 6 -8.43 -4.29 -13.54
N PHE A 7 -8.85 -3.90 -12.33
CA PHE A 7 -8.14 -2.92 -11.49
C PHE A 7 -6.77 -3.46 -11.04
N LEU A 8 -6.72 -4.71 -10.57
CA LEU A 8 -5.47 -5.39 -10.20
C LEU A 8 -4.50 -5.50 -11.39
N ARG A 9 -5.00 -5.84 -12.57
CA ARG A 9 -4.18 -5.97 -13.79
C ARG A 9 -3.68 -4.62 -14.28
N ARG A 10 -4.44 -3.54 -14.10
CA ARG A 10 -3.98 -2.16 -14.38
C ARG A 10 -2.85 -1.76 -13.42
N PHE A 11 -2.95 -2.16 -12.15
CA PHE A 11 -1.91 -1.96 -11.13
C PHE A 11 -0.59 -2.68 -11.40
N TRP A 12 -0.67 -3.80 -12.11
CA TRP A 12 0.51 -4.58 -12.48
C TRP A 12 1.15 -4.13 -13.79
N LYS A 13 0.43 -3.38 -14.65
CA LYS A 13 0.88 -2.99 -15.99
C LYS A 13 1.43 -1.56 -16.10
N ALA A 14 1.30 -0.74 -15.06
CA ALA A 14 2.02 0.53 -14.95
C ALA A 14 3.49 0.24 -14.60
N GLY A 15 4.45 0.82 -15.32
CA GLY A 15 5.88 0.49 -15.23
C GLY A 15 6.35 0.32 -13.78
N SER A 16 6.76 -0.91 -13.43
CA SER A 16 7.00 -1.37 -12.06
C SER A 16 8.08 -0.61 -11.28
N PHE A 17 8.82 0.30 -11.93
CA PHE A 17 9.93 1.06 -11.38
C PHE A 17 9.81 2.56 -11.65
N SER A 18 8.64 3.14 -11.43
CA SER A 18 8.46 4.60 -11.37
C SER A 18 8.20 5.05 -9.93
N PRO A 19 8.80 6.17 -9.45
CA PRO A 19 8.51 6.72 -8.13
C PRO A 19 7.01 6.92 -7.87
N GLU A 20 6.28 7.37 -8.90
CA GLU A 20 4.83 7.58 -8.81
C GLU A 20 4.06 6.28 -8.57
N ALA A 21 4.48 5.17 -9.20
CA ALA A 21 3.82 3.88 -9.05
C ALA A 21 3.94 3.34 -7.60
N PHE A 22 5.09 3.58 -6.95
CA PHE A 22 5.28 3.26 -5.54
C PHE A 22 4.40 4.10 -4.62
N VAL A 23 4.31 5.41 -4.86
CA VAL A 23 3.44 6.32 -4.08
C VAL A 23 1.97 5.95 -4.23
N VAL A 24 1.50 5.66 -5.44
CA VAL A 24 0.09 5.28 -5.67
C VAL A 24 -0.25 3.97 -4.95
N ARG A 25 0.65 2.97 -4.97
CA ARG A 25 0.45 1.71 -4.24
C ARG A 25 0.42 1.94 -2.72
N ALA A 26 1.32 2.76 -2.20
CA ALA A 26 1.31 3.14 -0.79
C ALA A 26 0.01 3.86 -0.38
N ALA A 27 -0.49 4.77 -1.22
CA ALA A 27 -1.74 5.47 -0.99
C ALA A 27 -2.94 4.51 -0.96
N ILE A 28 -2.98 3.51 -1.84
CA ILE A 28 -4.07 2.51 -1.85
C ILE A 28 -4.06 1.64 -0.61
N ILE A 29 -2.90 1.16 -0.18
CA ILE A 29 -2.80 0.35 1.04
C ILE A 29 -3.25 1.18 2.24
N THR A 30 -2.81 2.44 2.32
CA THR A 30 -3.23 3.39 3.35
C THR A 30 -4.74 3.59 3.35
N LEU A 31 -5.35 3.77 2.17
CA LEU A 31 -6.79 3.98 2.04
C LEU A 31 -7.60 2.73 2.41
N LEU A 32 -7.15 1.54 2.00
CA LEU A 32 -7.80 0.28 2.37
C LEU A 32 -7.68 0.01 3.88
N PHE A 33 -6.50 0.24 4.45
CA PHE A 33 -6.31 0.11 5.90
C PHE A 33 -7.16 1.12 6.67
N GLY A 34 -7.16 2.39 6.26
CA GLY A 34 -8.02 3.43 6.86
C GLY A 34 -9.51 3.11 6.76
N ALA A 35 -9.97 2.58 5.62
CA ALA A 35 -11.35 2.11 5.50
C ALA A 35 -11.66 0.96 6.47
N SER A 36 -10.71 0.04 6.68
CA SER A 36 -10.88 -1.06 7.65
C SER A 36 -10.95 -0.58 9.10
N GLU A 37 -10.19 0.46 9.45
CA GLU A 37 -10.24 1.12 10.76
C GLU A 37 -11.59 1.83 10.97
N LEU A 38 -12.06 2.58 9.96
CA LEU A 38 -13.35 3.29 10.03
C LEU A 38 -14.56 2.35 10.15
N LEU A 39 -14.46 1.17 9.54
CA LEU A 39 -15.48 0.12 9.66
C LEU A 39 -15.38 -0.67 10.98
N GLY A 40 -14.41 -0.37 11.85
CA GLY A 40 -14.23 -1.04 13.13
C GLY A 40 -13.74 -2.48 13.00
N LEU A 41 -13.10 -2.87 11.88
CA LEU A 41 -12.71 -4.26 11.67
C LEU A 41 -11.71 -4.78 12.71
N ARG A 42 -11.04 -3.87 13.42
CA ARG A 42 -10.18 -4.17 14.56
C ARG A 42 -10.89 -4.96 15.66
N GLU A 43 -12.19 -4.74 15.87
CA GLU A 43 -12.93 -5.49 16.89
C GLU A 43 -12.99 -6.99 16.56
N TYR A 44 -12.98 -7.34 15.28
CA TYR A 44 -12.98 -8.73 14.86
C TYR A 44 -11.64 -9.43 15.08
N THR A 45 -10.55 -8.75 15.49
CA THR A 45 -9.25 -9.39 15.77
C THR A 45 -9.22 -10.17 17.08
N THR A 46 -10.29 -10.15 17.89
CA THR A 46 -10.40 -10.94 19.13
C THR A 46 -10.30 -12.45 18.89
N PHE A 47 -10.49 -12.90 17.64
CA PHE A 47 -10.26 -14.29 17.25
C PHE A 47 -8.83 -14.75 17.55
N LEU A 48 -7.84 -13.84 17.57
CA LEU A 48 -6.45 -14.12 17.96
C LEU A 48 -6.35 -14.59 19.42
N SER A 49 -7.30 -14.18 20.26
CA SER A 49 -7.44 -14.63 21.64
C SER A 49 -8.41 -15.81 21.79
N GLY A 50 -8.88 -16.40 20.67
CA GLY A 50 -9.83 -17.51 20.66
C GLY A 50 -11.28 -17.13 20.97
N THR A 51 -11.62 -15.83 20.97
CA THR A 51 -12.96 -15.34 21.34
C THR A 51 -13.67 -14.69 20.15
N SER A 52 -15.00 -14.84 20.06
CA SER A 52 -15.80 -14.21 19.01
C SER A 52 -16.14 -12.77 19.37
N ALA A 53 -15.82 -11.82 18.49
CA ALA A 53 -16.16 -10.41 18.66
C ALA A 53 -17.68 -10.14 18.67
N ASN A 54 -18.47 -11.01 18.02
CA ASN A 54 -19.91 -10.80 17.88
C ASN A 54 -20.67 -12.13 17.95
N LEU A 55 -21.68 -12.19 18.83
CA LEU A 55 -22.58 -13.35 18.99
C LEU A 55 -23.60 -13.47 17.86
N SER A 56 -23.90 -12.38 17.14
CA SER A 56 -24.89 -12.36 16.05
C SER A 56 -24.29 -12.75 14.69
N MET A 57 -22.97 -12.91 14.59
CA MET A 57 -22.26 -13.23 13.36
C MET A 57 -21.54 -14.58 13.51
N SER A 58 -21.48 -15.38 12.45
CA SER A 58 -20.79 -16.67 12.53
C SER A 58 -19.31 -16.48 12.85
N TRP A 59 -18.77 -17.37 13.68
CA TRP A 59 -17.36 -17.33 14.08
C TRP A 59 -16.39 -17.28 12.89
N HIS A 60 -16.68 -18.03 11.83
CA HIS A 60 -15.89 -18.04 10.59
C HIS A 60 -15.88 -16.68 9.90
N ALA A 61 -17.04 -16.00 9.80
CA ALA A 61 -17.12 -14.71 9.14
C ALA A 61 -16.38 -13.63 9.95
N ALA A 62 -16.53 -13.62 11.27
CA ALA A 62 -15.78 -12.75 12.17
C ALA A 62 -14.27 -12.95 12.03
N ALA A 63 -13.80 -14.20 12.03
CA ALA A 63 -12.38 -14.52 11.86
C ALA A 63 -11.82 -14.05 10.51
N ILE A 64 -12.58 -14.21 9.42
CA ILE A 64 -12.17 -13.74 8.08
C ILE A 64 -12.04 -12.21 8.07
N LEU A 65 -12.98 -11.46 8.64
CA LEU A 65 -12.90 -10.00 8.72
C LEU A 65 -11.68 -9.56 9.53
N GLY A 66 -11.45 -10.17 10.70
CA GLY A 66 -10.28 -9.92 11.53
C GLY A 66 -8.97 -10.24 10.79
N LEU A 67 -8.93 -11.32 10.01
CA LEU A 67 -7.76 -11.70 9.21
C LEU A 67 -7.50 -10.70 8.07
N ILE A 68 -8.54 -10.23 7.37
CA ILE A 68 -8.40 -9.20 6.32
C ILE A 68 -7.80 -7.93 6.92
N HIS A 69 -8.30 -7.49 8.07
CA HIS A 69 -7.77 -6.33 8.77
C HIS A 69 -6.33 -6.55 9.23
N LEU A 70 -5.99 -7.73 9.74
CA LEU A 70 -4.61 -8.08 10.12
C LEU A 70 -3.66 -8.01 8.91
N LEU A 71 -4.07 -8.53 7.75
CA LEU A 71 -3.27 -8.45 6.52
C LEU A 71 -3.10 -7.01 6.04
N LEU A 72 -4.16 -6.19 6.13
CA LEU A 72 -4.09 -4.76 5.82
C LEU A 72 -3.15 -4.02 6.77
N TYR A 73 -3.20 -4.33 8.07
CA TYR A 73 -2.31 -3.75 9.08
C TYR A 73 -0.84 -4.08 8.81
N VAL A 74 -0.52 -5.36 8.56
CA VAL A 74 0.85 -5.78 8.22
C VAL A 74 1.29 -5.17 6.90
N GLY A 75 0.41 -5.15 5.89
CA GLY A 75 0.67 -4.50 4.61
C GLY A 75 0.94 -3.01 4.77
N PHE A 76 0.18 -2.31 5.61
CA PHE A 76 0.38 -0.90 5.90
C PHE A 76 1.72 -0.64 6.58
N ILE A 77 2.04 -1.36 7.64
CA ILE A 77 3.29 -1.18 8.39
C ILE A 77 4.52 -1.52 7.57
N LEU A 78 4.47 -2.53 6.70
CA LEU A 78 5.63 -2.97 5.93
C LEU A 78 5.71 -2.28 4.57
N LEU A 79 4.66 -2.36 3.75
CA LEU A 79 4.73 -1.95 2.35
C LEU A 79 4.75 -0.43 2.19
N VAL A 80 3.99 0.32 3.00
CA VAL A 80 3.93 1.80 2.88
C VAL A 80 5.31 2.44 3.09
N PRO A 81 6.02 2.19 4.21
CA PRO A 81 7.35 2.79 4.38
C PRO A 81 8.35 2.28 3.36
N VAL A 82 8.31 0.99 2.99
CA VAL A 82 9.21 0.44 1.95
C VAL A 82 8.99 1.14 0.61
N PHE A 83 7.74 1.36 0.20
CA PHE A 83 7.42 2.07 -1.03
C PHE A 83 7.79 3.55 -0.98
N LEU A 84 7.57 4.24 0.15
CA LEU A 84 7.98 5.63 0.31
C LEU A 84 9.51 5.80 0.27
N ILE A 85 10.25 4.91 0.93
CA ILE A 85 11.73 4.88 0.88
C ILE A 85 12.19 4.63 -0.55
N THR A 86 11.61 3.66 -1.25
CA THR A 86 11.97 3.34 -2.63
C THR A 86 11.68 4.52 -3.58
N ALA A 87 10.51 5.14 -3.44
CA ALA A 87 10.12 6.30 -4.24
C ALA A 87 11.04 7.50 -4.01
N SER A 88 11.37 7.78 -2.74
CA SER A 88 12.24 8.90 -2.38
C SER A 88 13.69 8.70 -2.82
N LEU A 89 14.25 7.49 -2.69
CA LEU A 89 15.57 7.17 -3.24
C LEU A 89 15.60 7.35 -4.76
N LEU A 90 14.60 6.80 -5.47
CA LEU A 90 14.57 6.83 -6.92
C LEU A 90 14.36 8.27 -7.47
N ALA A 91 13.46 9.04 -6.86
CA ALA A 91 13.27 10.45 -7.19
C ALA A 91 14.55 11.26 -6.91
N GLY A 92 15.18 11.04 -5.74
CA GLY A 92 16.45 11.67 -5.39
C GLY A 92 17.56 11.36 -6.40
N TRP A 93 17.66 10.11 -6.84
CA TRP A 93 18.61 9.68 -7.87
C TRP A 93 18.37 10.39 -9.19
N HIS A 94 17.11 10.45 -9.66
CA HIS A 94 16.76 11.12 -10.92
C HIS A 94 17.12 12.61 -10.87
N HIS A 95 16.83 13.30 -9.77
CA HIS A 95 17.20 14.71 -9.59
C HIS A 95 18.72 14.92 -9.54
N TRP A 96 19.47 14.01 -8.90
CA TRP A 96 20.94 14.09 -8.85
C TRP A 96 21.58 13.88 -10.23
N VAL A 97 21.12 12.89 -11.00
CA VAL A 97 21.62 12.64 -12.35
C VAL A 97 21.31 13.81 -13.28
N ALA A 98 20.09 14.35 -13.22
CA ALA A 98 19.70 15.51 -14.02
C ALA A 98 20.58 16.74 -13.73
N ARG A 99 20.82 17.05 -12.43
CA ARG A 99 21.69 18.16 -12.02
C ARG A 99 23.13 18.00 -12.52
N ARG A 100 23.68 16.77 -12.50
CA ARG A 100 25.03 16.49 -13.01
C ARG A 100 25.12 16.62 -14.53
N ALA A 101 24.07 16.27 -15.27
CA ALA A 101 24.02 16.46 -16.71
C ALA A 101 24.04 17.96 -17.08
N SER A 102 23.25 18.78 -16.38
CA SER A 102 23.23 20.24 -16.57
C SER A 102 24.56 20.90 -16.20
N ALA A 103 25.27 20.40 -15.19
CA ALA A 103 26.58 20.92 -14.80
C ALA A 103 27.71 20.57 -15.79
N LYS A 104 27.53 19.54 -16.63
CA LYS A 104 28.54 19.09 -17.61
C LYS A 104 28.47 19.80 -18.96
N CYS A 105 27.35 20.44 -19.31
CA CYS A 105 27.27 21.34 -20.45
C CYS A 105 27.29 22.79 -19.93
N PRO A 106 28.46 23.41 -19.70
CA PRO A 106 28.51 24.85 -19.70
C PRO A 106 28.01 25.30 -21.07
N ALA A 107 27.00 26.17 -21.09
CA ALA A 107 26.65 26.91 -22.29
C ALA A 107 27.94 27.54 -22.84
N THR A 108 28.44 27.01 -23.95
CA THR A 108 29.41 27.72 -24.77
C THR A 108 28.72 28.98 -25.30
N PRO A 109 29.43 30.13 -25.28
CA PRO A 109 28.86 31.48 -25.35
C PRO A 109 28.02 31.76 -26.59
#